data_AF-A0A923AXH4-F1
#
_entry.id   AF-A0A923AXH4-F1
#
_cell.length_a   1.000
_cell.length_b   1.000
_cell.length_c   1.000
_cell.angle_alpha   90.00
_cell.angle_beta   90.00
_cell.angle_gamma   90.00
#
_symmetry.space_group_name_H-M   'P 1'
#
loop_
_entity.id
_entity.type
_entity.pdbx_description
1 polymer ?
#
loop_
_entity_poly.entity_id
_entity_poly.type
_entity_poly.pdbx_seq_one_letter_code
_entity_poly.pdbx_strand_id
1 'polypeptide(L)'
;ETRIVCAVDLDAAAPVAIETGVGFFDHMIEQVAAHGGFSIRLSCAGDLHIDPHHTIEDSAIALGQALKQALGERRGIGRYGFVLPMDEAEAKVSIDLSGRPYSVFEGAFATPFIGEYRTDLTEHVFRSLAEHLGAAIHVSVTGEDDHHMTEACFKALGRALRQAIRVEGDAVPSTKGVL
;
A
#
# COMPACT_ATOMS: atom_id res chain seq x y z
N GLU A 1 18.09 -8.33 8.50
CA GLU A 1 16.83 -9.01 8.86
C GLU A 1 16.25 -9.74 7.64
N THR A 2 16.10 -9.05 6.51
CA THR A 2 15.42 -9.60 5.32
C THR A 2 16.25 -9.55 4.03
N ARG A 3 15.83 -10.30 3.00
CA ARG A 3 16.26 -10.18 1.60
C ARG A 3 15.04 -10.10 0.70
N ILE A 4 14.89 -9.00 -0.03
CA ILE A 4 13.66 -8.72 -0.79
C ILE A 4 13.95 -8.42 -2.26
N VAL A 5 13.07 -8.92 -3.13
CA VAL A 5 12.96 -8.51 -4.52
C VAL A 5 11.53 -8.03 -4.75
N CYS A 6 11.38 -6.79 -5.21
CA CYS A 6 10.08 -6.21 -5.55
C CYS A 6 10.13 -5.59 -6.95
N ALA A 7 9.16 -5.93 -7.80
CA ALA A 7 8.96 -5.36 -9.12
C ALA A 7 7.48 -4.97 -9.30
N VAL A 8 7.26 -3.77 -9.85
CA VAL A 8 5.94 -3.21 -10.12
C VAL A 8 5.87 -2.76 -11.56
N ASP A 9 4.77 -3.06 -12.23
CA ASP A 9 4.42 -2.51 -13.55
C ASP A 9 3.04 -1.88 -13.46
N LEU A 10 2.98 -0.55 -13.58
CA LEU A 10 1.76 0.25 -13.45
C LEU A 10 0.83 0.14 -14.67
N ASP A 11 1.35 -0.34 -15.80
CA ASP A 11 0.65 -0.42 -17.08
C ASP A 11 0.12 -1.83 -17.39
N ALA A 12 0.49 -2.83 -16.58
CA ALA A 12 0.05 -4.21 -16.73
C ALA A 12 -0.63 -4.72 -15.46
N ALA A 13 -1.81 -5.34 -15.56
CA ALA A 13 -2.52 -5.89 -14.40
C ALA A 13 -2.00 -7.26 -13.91
N ALA A 14 -1.06 -7.86 -14.62
CA ALA A 14 -0.53 -9.20 -14.33
C ALA A 14 0.95 -9.31 -14.80
N PRO A 15 1.75 -10.21 -14.19
CA PRO A 15 1.39 -11.16 -13.13
C PRO A 15 1.41 -10.54 -11.72
N VAL A 16 0.53 -11.03 -10.85
CA VAL A 16 0.59 -10.79 -9.40
C VAL A 16 1.15 -12.04 -8.74
N ALA A 17 2.27 -11.93 -8.02
CA ALA A 17 2.87 -13.03 -7.28
C ALA A 17 3.56 -12.48 -6.02
N ILE A 18 3.02 -12.83 -4.86
CA ILE A 18 3.46 -12.33 -3.56
C ILE A 18 3.87 -13.50 -2.68
N GLU A 19 5.13 -13.50 -2.24
CA GLU A 19 5.73 -14.56 -1.44
C GLU A 19 6.57 -13.92 -0.32
N THR A 20 5.91 -13.35 0.69
CA THR A 20 6.61 -12.78 1.87
C THR A 20 6.87 -13.80 2.96
N GLY A 21 6.13 -14.91 2.93
CA GLY A 21 6.12 -15.91 4.01
C GLY A 21 5.10 -15.59 5.12
N VAL A 22 4.36 -14.47 5.03
CA VAL A 22 3.23 -14.16 5.91
C VAL A 22 1.95 -14.16 5.07
N GLY A 23 1.22 -15.27 5.05
CA GLY A 23 0.13 -15.50 4.09
C GLY A 23 -1.00 -14.47 4.12
N PHE A 24 -1.33 -13.92 5.30
CA PHE A 24 -2.33 -12.85 5.39
C PHE A 24 -1.82 -11.54 4.77
N PHE A 25 -0.54 -11.21 4.96
CA PHE A 25 0.06 -10.03 4.33
C PHE A 25 0.21 -10.21 2.82
N ASP A 26 0.55 -11.41 2.35
CA ASP A 26 0.55 -11.75 0.93
C ASP A 26 -0.83 -11.45 0.32
N HIS A 27 -1.89 -11.92 0.97
CA HIS A 27 -3.27 -11.65 0.57
C HIS A 27 -3.59 -10.15 0.53
N MET A 28 -3.12 -9.36 1.49
CA MET A 28 -3.33 -7.91 1.52
C MET A 28 -2.67 -7.21 0.32
N ILE A 29 -1.44 -7.58 -0.05
CA ILE A 29 -0.76 -6.99 -1.21
C ILE A 29 -1.41 -7.42 -2.52
N GLU A 30 -1.93 -8.65 -2.61
CA GLU A 30 -2.75 -9.09 -3.74
C GLU A 30 -4.00 -8.19 -3.92
N GLN A 31 -4.67 -7.80 -2.83
CA GLN A 31 -5.79 -6.86 -2.89
C GLN A 31 -5.36 -5.50 -3.44
N VAL A 32 -4.19 -4.99 -3.05
CA VAL A 32 -3.66 -3.73 -3.58
C VAL A 32 -3.48 -3.83 -5.10
N ALA A 33 -2.83 -4.90 -5.59
CA ALA A 33 -2.61 -5.10 -7.02
C ALA A 33 -3.93 -5.24 -7.80
N ALA A 34 -4.83 -6.09 -7.31
CA ALA A 34 -6.12 -6.37 -7.96
C ALA A 34 -7.00 -5.11 -8.06
N HIS A 35 -7.11 -4.34 -6.98
CA HIS A 35 -7.91 -3.12 -6.95
C HIS A 35 -7.21 -1.91 -7.59
N GLY A 36 -5.88 -1.92 -7.57
CA GLY A 36 -4.98 -1.00 -8.28
C GLY A 36 -5.03 -1.14 -9.80
N GLY A 37 -5.21 -2.37 -10.29
CA GLY A 37 -5.15 -2.68 -11.72
C GLY A 37 -3.73 -2.68 -12.28
N PHE A 38 -2.73 -2.98 -11.44
CA PHE A 38 -1.31 -3.04 -11.80
C PHE A 38 -0.66 -4.31 -11.24
N SER A 39 0.51 -4.67 -11.74
CA SER A 39 1.18 -5.92 -11.40
C SER A 39 2.20 -5.71 -10.28
N ILE A 40 2.31 -6.70 -9.40
CA ILE A 40 3.30 -6.73 -8.31
C ILE A 40 3.92 -8.13 -8.27
N ARG A 41 5.25 -8.19 -8.31
CA ARG A 41 6.03 -9.38 -7.96
C ARG A 41 6.88 -9.05 -6.75
N LEU A 42 6.59 -9.67 -5.61
CA LEU A 42 7.26 -9.42 -4.34
C LEU A 42 7.67 -10.76 -3.72
N SER A 43 8.96 -10.91 -3.44
CA SER A 43 9.51 -12.07 -2.72
C SER A 43 10.38 -11.59 -1.57
N CYS A 44 10.17 -12.17 -0.38
CA CYS A 44 10.95 -11.89 0.81
C CYS A 44 11.46 -13.17 1.45
N ALA A 45 12.74 -13.21 1.79
CA ALA A 45 13.31 -14.15 2.75
C ALA A 45 13.65 -13.38 4.03
N GLY A 46 12.76 -13.48 5.02
CA GLY A 46 12.88 -12.78 6.30
C GLY A 46 13.11 -13.70 7.50
N ASP A 47 13.33 -13.09 8.66
CA ASP A 47 13.63 -13.72 9.94
C ASP A 47 12.37 -14.08 10.75
N LEU A 48 11.39 -14.73 10.11
CA LEU A 48 10.08 -15.09 10.70
C LEU A 48 10.13 -15.92 11.99
N HIS A 49 11.28 -16.53 12.30
CA HIS A 49 11.51 -17.24 13.56
C HIS A 49 11.64 -16.31 14.77
N ILE A 50 11.88 -15.01 14.53
CA ILE A 50 11.84 -13.95 15.55
C ILE A 50 10.40 -13.48 15.69
N ASP A 51 9.89 -12.78 14.68
CA ASP A 51 8.49 -12.39 14.49
C ASP A 51 8.29 -11.89 13.03
N PRO A 52 7.06 -11.53 12.58
CA PRO A 52 6.84 -11.09 11.21
C PRO A 52 7.16 -9.59 10.97
N HIS A 53 7.61 -8.85 11.98
CA HIS A 53 7.74 -7.39 11.93
C HIS A 53 8.67 -6.93 10.81
N HIS A 54 9.94 -7.38 10.82
CA HIS A 54 10.92 -6.96 9.83
C HIS A 54 10.51 -7.42 8.42
N THR A 55 9.92 -8.61 8.31
CA THR A 55 9.44 -9.15 7.03
C THR A 55 8.38 -8.26 6.40
N ILE A 56 7.39 -7.81 7.20
CA ILE A 56 6.30 -6.95 6.72
C ILE A 56 6.79 -5.53 6.48
N GLU A 57 7.55 -4.94 7.41
CA GLU A 57 8.10 -3.59 7.29
C GLU A 57 8.99 -3.46 6.07
N ASP A 58 10.03 -4.29 5.95
CA ASP A 58 10.98 -4.20 4.85
C ASP A 58 10.31 -4.48 3.49
N SER A 59 9.31 -5.36 3.46
CA SER A 59 8.50 -5.61 2.25
C SER A 59 7.70 -4.38 1.83
N ALA A 60 7.10 -3.67 2.80
CA ALA A 60 6.40 -2.41 2.55
C ALA A 60 7.36 -1.31 2.07
N ILE A 61 8.57 -1.24 2.64
CA ILE A 61 9.65 -0.36 2.19
C ILE A 61 10.01 -0.65 0.72
N ALA A 62 10.28 -1.91 0.39
CA ALA A 62 10.65 -2.32 -0.96
C ALA A 62 9.54 -2.04 -1.98
N LEU A 63 8.27 -2.29 -1.60
CA LEU A 63 7.11 -1.97 -2.42
C LEU A 63 6.99 -0.46 -2.66
N GLY A 64 7.12 0.35 -1.62
CA GLY A 64 7.09 1.82 -1.73
C GLY A 64 8.18 2.36 -2.66
N GLN A 65 9.40 1.81 -2.55
CA GLN A 65 10.51 2.14 -3.44
C GLN A 65 10.23 1.74 -4.90
N ALA A 66 9.71 0.53 -5.13
CA ALA A 66 9.38 0.05 -6.47
C ALA A 66 8.28 0.89 -7.12
N LEU A 67 7.22 1.25 -6.37
CA LEU A 67 6.17 2.17 -6.82
C LEU A 67 6.74 3.55 -7.15
N LYS A 68 7.60 4.11 -6.30
CA LYS A 68 8.26 5.40 -6.54
C LYS A 68 9.09 5.39 -7.82
N GLN A 69 9.83 4.32 -8.04
CA GLN A 69 10.63 4.14 -9.26
C GLN A 69 9.72 4.04 -10.49
N ALA A 70 8.66 3.23 -10.44
CA ALA A 70 7.72 3.05 -11.54
C ALA A 70 6.99 4.36 -11.91
N LEU A 71 6.71 5.22 -10.94
CA LEU A 71 6.05 6.52 -11.16
C LEU A 71 6.95 7.56 -11.87
N GLY A 72 8.26 7.38 -11.90
CA GLY A 72 9.21 8.30 -12.55
C GLY A 72 9.01 9.77 -12.16
N GLU A 73 8.88 10.64 -13.17
CA GLU A 73 8.69 12.11 -13.00
C GLU A 73 7.26 12.51 -12.60
N ARG A 74 6.33 11.56 -12.44
CA ARG A 74 4.92 11.81 -12.02
C ARG A 74 4.19 12.79 -12.95
N ARG A 75 4.52 12.76 -14.24
CA ARG A 75 3.89 13.61 -15.25
C ARG A 75 2.56 13.02 -15.69
N GLY A 76 1.56 13.87 -15.79
CA GLY A 76 0.27 13.49 -16.36
C GLY A 76 -0.65 12.70 -15.44
N ILE A 77 -0.20 12.27 -14.28
CA ILE A 77 -1.00 11.38 -13.41
C ILE A 77 -2.13 12.13 -12.71
N GLY A 78 -3.20 11.41 -12.34
CA GLY A 78 -4.36 11.93 -11.61
C GLY A 78 -4.03 12.47 -10.21
N ARG A 79 -2.87 12.08 -9.65
CA ARG A 79 -2.23 12.53 -8.41
C ARG A 79 -2.97 12.20 -7.10
N TYR A 80 -4.30 12.19 -7.11
CA TYR A 80 -5.17 12.04 -5.94
C TYR A 80 -6.12 10.82 -6.08
N GLY A 81 -6.50 10.20 -4.96
CA GLY A 81 -7.48 9.09 -4.93
C GLY A 81 -8.15 8.85 -3.57
N PHE A 82 -9.37 8.28 -3.56
CA PHE A 82 -10.24 8.23 -2.35
C PHE A 82 -11.20 6.99 -2.25
N VAL A 83 -11.25 6.38 -1.06
CA VAL A 83 -12.32 5.58 -0.36
C VAL A 83 -12.84 4.23 -0.91
N LEU A 84 -13.13 3.27 0.02
CA LEU A 84 -13.87 2.02 -0.22
C LEU A 84 -14.62 1.50 1.05
N PRO A 85 -15.90 1.09 0.96
CA PRO A 85 -16.59 0.29 2.00
C PRO A 85 -16.45 -1.23 1.77
N MET A 86 -16.47 -2.03 2.84
CA MET A 86 -16.51 -3.50 2.80
C MET A 86 -17.26 -4.08 4.00
N ASP A 87 -18.40 -4.71 3.75
CA ASP A 87 -19.32 -5.22 4.80
C ASP A 87 -19.60 -4.16 5.88
N GLU A 88 -19.35 -4.45 7.15
CA GLU A 88 -19.51 -3.51 8.25
C GLU A 88 -18.30 -2.57 8.42
N ALA A 89 -17.21 -2.80 7.70
CA ALA A 89 -16.04 -1.95 7.70
C ALA A 89 -16.11 -0.83 6.66
N GLU A 90 -15.70 0.37 7.06
CA GLU A 90 -15.45 1.50 6.17
C GLU A 90 -13.98 1.91 6.28
N ALA A 91 -13.27 1.92 5.16
CA ALA A 91 -11.90 2.42 5.08
C ALA A 91 -11.81 3.61 4.12
N LYS A 92 -11.22 4.70 4.61
CA LYS A 92 -10.91 5.88 3.80
C LYS A 92 -9.41 5.99 3.67
N VAL A 93 -8.90 5.70 2.47
CA VAL A 93 -7.52 6.00 2.11
C VAL A 93 -7.53 7.20 1.18
N SER A 94 -6.79 8.24 1.56
CA SER A 94 -6.50 9.38 0.70
C SER A 94 -5.00 9.49 0.44
N ILE A 95 -4.63 9.75 -0.80
CA ILE A 95 -3.24 9.80 -1.24
C ILE A 95 -2.96 11.09 -2.03
N ASP A 96 -1.80 11.69 -1.77
CA ASP A 96 -1.18 12.72 -2.61
C ASP A 96 0.23 12.26 -2.99
N LEU A 97 0.43 11.94 -4.28
CA LEU A 97 1.72 11.54 -4.86
C LEU A 97 2.68 12.73 -5.01
N SER A 98 2.88 13.47 -3.92
CA SER A 98 3.45 14.81 -3.89
C SER A 98 4.96 14.92 -3.87
N GLY A 99 5.65 13.80 -3.66
CA GLY A 99 7.09 13.72 -3.41
C GLY A 99 7.45 13.86 -1.93
N ARG A 100 6.49 14.26 -1.08
CA ARG A 100 6.69 14.50 0.35
C ARG A 100 6.07 13.36 1.18
N PRO A 101 6.86 12.66 1.99
CA PRO A 101 6.35 11.60 2.84
C PRO A 101 5.56 12.18 4.02
N TYR A 102 4.36 11.65 4.26
CA TYR A 102 3.57 11.93 5.46
C TYR A 102 2.54 10.82 5.69
N SER A 103 2.34 10.38 6.93
CA SER A 103 1.37 9.32 7.25
C SER A 103 0.47 9.73 8.40
N VAL A 104 -0.82 9.46 8.25
CA VAL A 104 -1.83 9.53 9.31
C VAL A 104 -2.62 8.23 9.29
N PHE A 105 -2.81 7.60 10.44
CA PHE A 105 -3.62 6.40 10.58
C PHE A 105 -4.59 6.57 11.75
N GLU A 106 -5.88 6.54 11.47
CA GLU A 106 -6.96 6.68 12.44
C GLU A 106 -7.80 5.41 12.44
N GLY A 107 -7.51 4.50 13.36
CA GLY A 107 -8.23 3.25 13.52
C GLY A 107 -7.74 2.52 14.76
N ALA A 108 -8.55 1.62 15.29
CA ALA A 108 -8.17 0.76 16.40
C ALA A 108 -8.61 -0.66 16.11
N PHE A 109 -7.69 -1.61 16.28
CA PHE A 109 -7.96 -3.04 16.14
C PHE A 109 -8.19 -3.65 17.52
N ALA A 110 -9.21 -4.50 17.65
CA ALA A 110 -9.59 -5.09 18.94
C ALA A 110 -8.73 -6.32 19.29
N THR A 111 -8.36 -7.09 18.27
CA THR A 111 -7.56 -8.30 18.37
C THR A 111 -6.10 -8.00 18.02
N PRO A 112 -5.13 -8.60 18.74
CA PRO A 112 -3.71 -8.39 18.44
C PRO A 112 -3.24 -9.14 17.18
N PHE A 113 -3.99 -10.15 16.72
CA PHE A 113 -3.59 -11.00 15.59
C PHE A 113 -4.77 -11.41 14.72
N ILE A 114 -4.55 -11.45 13.41
CA ILE A 114 -5.39 -12.13 12.41
C ILE A 114 -4.56 -13.27 11.82
N GLY A 115 -4.80 -14.49 12.28
CA GLY A 115 -3.88 -15.61 12.02
C GLY A 115 -2.50 -15.32 12.59
N GLU A 116 -1.47 -15.26 11.74
CA GLU A 116 -0.08 -14.94 12.12
C GLU A 116 0.26 -13.44 11.95
N TYR A 117 -0.65 -12.66 11.38
CA TYR A 117 -0.44 -11.23 11.15
C TYR A 117 -0.79 -10.43 12.39
N ARG A 118 0.16 -9.60 12.85
CA ARG A 118 -0.12 -8.66 13.94
C ARG A 118 -0.87 -7.44 13.42
N THR A 119 -2.01 -7.13 14.01
CA THR A 119 -2.89 -6.04 13.54
C THR A 119 -2.25 -4.66 13.67
N ASP A 120 -1.35 -4.47 14.64
CA ASP A 120 -0.57 -3.23 14.79
C ASP A 120 0.35 -2.97 13.59
N LEU A 121 0.77 -4.00 12.86
CA LEU A 121 1.60 -3.84 11.66
C LEU A 121 0.86 -3.20 10.49
N THR A 122 -0.48 -3.13 10.51
CA THR A 122 -1.25 -2.43 9.46
C THR A 122 -0.83 -0.97 9.38
N GLU A 123 -0.81 -0.26 10.51
CA GLU A 123 -0.34 1.13 10.55
C GLU A 123 1.12 1.23 10.07
N HIS A 124 1.98 0.32 10.52
CA HIS A 124 3.39 0.30 10.12
C HIS A 124 3.58 0.14 8.60
N VAL A 125 2.76 -0.68 7.93
CA VAL A 125 2.78 -0.83 6.48
C VAL A 125 2.46 0.50 5.79
N PHE A 126 1.39 1.19 6.20
CA PHE A 126 1.00 2.46 5.59
C PHE A 126 2.02 3.57 5.83
N ARG A 127 2.63 3.59 7.02
CA ARG A 127 3.72 4.52 7.35
C ARG A 127 4.95 4.27 6.48
N SER A 128 5.40 3.02 6.42
CA SER A 128 6.55 2.60 5.62
C SER A 128 6.36 2.89 4.13
N LEU A 129 5.15 2.62 3.61
CA LEU A 129 4.78 2.95 2.24
C LEU A 129 4.81 4.46 1.99
N ALA A 130 4.21 5.27 2.85
CA ALA A 130 4.19 6.73 2.67
C ALA A 130 5.60 7.32 2.60
N GLU A 131 6.48 6.87 3.50
CA GLU A 131 7.88 7.27 3.57
C GLU A 131 8.63 6.93 2.28
N HIS A 132 8.53 5.69 1.82
CA HIS A 132 9.36 5.19 0.74
C HIS A 132 8.81 5.46 -0.66
N LEU A 133 7.48 5.61 -0.77
CA LEU A 133 6.83 6.15 -1.96
C LEU A 133 7.07 7.65 -2.12
N GLY A 134 7.34 8.37 -1.02
CA GLY A 134 7.36 9.83 -1.01
C GLY A 134 5.97 10.39 -1.31
N ALA A 135 4.99 9.95 -0.53
CA ALA A 135 3.59 10.34 -0.65
C ALA A 135 3.01 10.73 0.71
N ALA A 136 2.00 11.59 0.70
CA ALA A 136 1.14 11.76 1.85
C ALA A 136 0.02 10.71 1.78
N ILE A 137 -0.09 9.86 2.78
CA ILE A 137 -1.12 8.80 2.87
C ILE A 137 -1.85 8.95 4.19
N HIS A 138 -3.15 9.22 4.12
CA HIS A 138 -4.01 9.27 5.30
C HIS A 138 -5.01 8.13 5.23
N VAL A 139 -5.11 7.36 6.31
CA VAL A 139 -6.02 6.23 6.46
C VAL A 139 -6.93 6.50 7.64
N SER A 140 -8.24 6.32 7.45
CA SER A 140 -9.16 6.13 8.57
C SER A 140 -9.98 4.86 8.37
N VAL A 141 -10.21 4.10 9.44
CA VAL A 141 -10.94 2.84 9.39
C VAL A 141 -11.82 2.63 10.61
N THR A 142 -13.04 2.18 10.36
CA THR A 142 -14.02 1.77 11.38
C THR A 142 -14.68 0.46 10.97
N GLY A 143 -15.00 -0.42 11.91
CA GLY A 143 -15.67 -1.69 11.65
C GLY A 143 -15.83 -2.51 12.93
N GLU A 144 -16.37 -3.71 12.81
CA GLU A 144 -16.53 -4.65 13.94
C GLU A 144 -15.54 -5.82 13.84
N ASP A 145 -15.19 -6.26 12.62
CA ASP A 145 -14.23 -7.32 12.38
C ASP A 145 -12.86 -6.76 11.93
N ASP A 146 -11.79 -7.13 12.63
CA ASP A 146 -10.43 -6.62 12.36
C ASP A 146 -9.86 -7.12 11.03
N HIS A 147 -10.24 -8.33 10.58
CA HIS A 147 -9.91 -8.82 9.23
C HIS A 147 -10.58 -7.90 8.22
N HIS A 148 -11.87 -7.64 8.38
CA HIS A 148 -12.59 -6.77 7.45
C HIS A 148 -12.01 -5.36 7.40
N MET A 149 -11.71 -4.77 8.55
CA MET A 149 -11.07 -3.46 8.65
C MET A 149 -9.70 -3.45 7.97
N THR A 150 -8.87 -4.46 8.19
CA THR A 150 -7.54 -4.53 7.58
C THR A 150 -7.65 -4.68 6.06
N GLU A 151 -8.44 -5.61 5.57
CA GLU A 151 -8.63 -5.85 4.14
C GLU A 151 -9.25 -4.63 3.44
N ALA A 152 -10.22 -3.95 4.07
CA ALA A 152 -10.79 -2.70 3.58
C ALA A 152 -9.72 -1.62 3.37
N CYS A 153 -8.78 -1.47 4.31
CA CYS A 153 -7.65 -0.53 4.17
C CYS A 153 -6.81 -0.83 2.91
N PHE A 154 -6.43 -2.08 2.68
CA PHE A 154 -5.60 -2.45 1.52
C PHE A 154 -6.35 -2.37 0.19
N LYS A 155 -7.64 -2.73 0.16
CA LYS A 155 -8.49 -2.51 -1.02
C LYS A 155 -8.66 -1.03 -1.33
N ALA A 156 -8.89 -0.20 -0.30
CA ALA A 156 -8.97 1.24 -0.43
C ALA A 156 -7.66 1.85 -0.94
N LEU A 157 -6.51 1.35 -0.47
CA LEU A 157 -5.19 1.74 -1.00
C LEU A 157 -5.07 1.44 -2.49
N GLY A 158 -5.42 0.23 -2.92
CA GLY A 158 -5.42 -0.15 -4.35
C GLY A 158 -6.31 0.79 -5.17
N ARG A 159 -7.54 1.07 -4.72
CA ARG A 159 -8.45 2.01 -5.41
C ARG A 159 -7.92 3.44 -5.47
N ALA A 160 -7.37 3.94 -4.37
CA ALA A 160 -6.80 5.27 -4.29
C ALA A 160 -5.59 5.40 -5.23
N LEU A 161 -4.70 4.40 -5.25
CA LEU A 161 -3.58 4.33 -6.17
C LEU A 161 -4.05 4.32 -7.62
N ARG A 162 -5.02 3.46 -7.98
CA ARG A 162 -5.56 3.38 -9.34
C ARG A 162 -6.00 4.74 -9.89
N GLN A 163 -6.68 5.53 -9.06
CA GLN A 163 -7.09 6.88 -9.43
C GLN A 163 -5.87 7.82 -9.54
N ALA A 164 -4.97 7.78 -8.57
CA ALA A 164 -3.83 8.68 -8.47
C ALA A 164 -2.77 8.45 -9.55
N ILE A 165 -2.57 7.21 -10.03
CA ILE A 165 -1.55 6.87 -11.03
C ILE A 165 -2.04 7.03 -12.48
N ARG A 166 -3.35 7.17 -12.69
CA ARG A 166 -3.93 7.24 -14.04
C ARG A 166 -3.37 8.42 -14.82
N VAL A 167 -2.81 8.18 -16.00
CA VAL A 167 -2.34 9.26 -16.89
C VAL A 167 -3.54 9.95 -17.56
N GLU A 168 -3.65 11.26 -17.36
CA GLU A 168 -4.69 12.15 -17.89
C GLU A 168 -4.12 13.29 -18.78
N GLY A 169 -2.80 13.34 -18.98
CA GLY A 169 -2.13 14.31 -19.86
C GLY A 169 -0.60 14.27 -19.75
N ASP A 170 0.06 15.39 -20.07
CA ASP A 170 1.53 15.43 -20.30
C ASP A 170 2.26 16.35 -19.29
N ALA A 171 1.47 17.15 -18.56
CA ALA A 171 1.96 18.17 -17.64
C ALA A 171 2.25 17.59 -16.25
N VAL A 172 3.23 18.16 -15.55
CA VAL A 172 3.41 17.88 -14.12
C VAL A 172 2.18 18.44 -13.37
N PRO A 173 1.43 17.64 -12.58
CA PRO A 173 0.23 18.09 -11.89
C PRO A 173 0.58 18.88 -10.62
N SER A 174 1.34 19.97 -10.76
CA SER A 174 1.85 20.82 -9.68
C SER A 174 1.92 22.29 -10.12
N THR A 175 1.37 23.20 -9.31
CA THR A 175 1.49 24.65 -9.55
C THR A 175 2.92 25.16 -9.41
N LYS A 176 3.81 24.37 -8.77
CA LYS A 176 5.24 24.68 -8.65
C LYS A 176 6.06 24.19 -9.85
N GLY A 177 5.46 23.47 -10.80
CA GLY A 177 6.12 22.91 -11.98
C GLY A 177 7.02 21.69 -11.71
N VAL A 178 7.14 21.26 -10.45
CA VAL A 178 7.95 20.10 -10.01
C VAL A 178 7.23 19.32 -8.90
N LEU A 179 7.58 18.04 -8.76
CA LEU A 179 7.13 17.10 -7.72
C LEU A 179 8.32 16.29 -7.18
#